data_AF-A0AAE3DH79-F1
#
_entry.id   AF-A0AAE3DH79-F1
#
_cell.length_a   1.000
_cell.length_b   1.000
_cell.length_c   1.000
_cell.angle_alpha   90.00
_cell.angle_beta   90.00
_cell.angle_gamma   90.00
#
_symmetry.space_group_name_H-M   'P 1'
#
loop_
_entity.id
_entity.type
_entity.pdbx_description
1 polymer ?
#
loop_
_entity_poly.entity_id
_entity_poly.type
_entity_poly.pdbx_seq_one_letter_code
_entity_poly.pdbx_strand_id
1 'polypeptide(L)' 'MNPKIMKLRGELEKNKGKISDLQGRNRELEKQIRELEDTDIIGMVRENGMTMEQFAELFRRMQAAPAPATSEKEALNHD' A
#
# COMPACT_ATOMS: atom_id res chain seq x y z
N MET A 1 22.17 43.05 11.51
CA MET A 1 21.77 41.81 10.80
C MET A 1 21.26 42.19 9.41
N ASN A 2 21.58 41.42 8.36
CA ASN A 2 21.15 41.75 6.98
C ASN A 2 19.61 41.57 6.82
N PRO A 3 18.84 42.60 6.42
CA PRO A 3 17.38 42.51 6.28
C PRO A 3 16.91 41.43 5.30
N LYS A 4 17.67 41.14 4.25
CA LYS A 4 17.37 40.07 3.30
C LYS A 4 17.45 38.69 3.95
N ILE A 5 18.42 38.49 4.85
CA ILE A 5 18.55 37.24 5.62
C ILE A 5 17.33 37.03 6.53
N MET A 6 16.82 38.09 7.17
CA MET A 6 15.64 37.96 8.04
C MET A 6 14.38 37.57 7.25
N LYS A 7 14.18 38.15 6.06
CA LYS A 7 13.06 37.78 5.17
C LYS A 7 13.15 36.31 4.73
N LEU A 8 14.31 35.88 4.25
CA LEU A 8 14.54 34.51 3.81
C LEU A 8 14.33 33.49 4.94
N ARG A 9 14.74 33.82 6.18
CA ARG A 9 14.49 32.95 7.34
C ARG A 9 13.00 32.82 7.66
N GLY A 10 12.24 33.92 7.55
CA GLY A 10 10.79 33.89 7.75
C GLY A 10 10.06 33.04 6.70
N GLU A 11 10.47 33.16 5.43
CA GLU A 11 9.93 32.34 4.34
C GLU A 11 10.28 30.85 4.51
N LEU A 12 11.53 30.55 4.89
CA LEU A 12 11.96 29.20 5.17
C LEU A 12 11.12 28.56 6.29
N GLU A 13 10.88 29.28 7.38
CA GLU A 13 10.12 28.75 8.52
C GLU A 13 8.65 28.51 8.14
N LYS A 14 8.04 29.43 7.37
CA LYS A 14 6.69 29.22 6.82
C LYS A 14 6.62 27.98 5.93
N ASN A 15 7.64 27.76 5.09
CA ASN A 15 7.69 26.59 4.22
C ASN A 15 7.85 25.30 5.02
N LYS A 16 8.68 25.29 6.06
CA LYS A 16 8.79 24.15 6.98
C LYS A 16 7.46 23.82 7.65
N GLY A 17 6.73 24.83 8.13
CA GLY A 17 5.38 24.66 8.69
C GLY A 17 4.44 23.98 7.69
N LYS A 18 4.34 24.53 6.47
CA LYS A 18 3.52 23.93 5.40
C LYS A 18 3.89 22.49 5.07
N ILE A 19 5.19 22.18 5.02
CA ILE A 19 5.66 20.81 4.78
C ILE A 19 5.20 19.89 5.91
N SER A 20 5.31 20.31 7.16
CA SER A 20 4.86 19.52 8.31
C SER A 20 3.35 19.26 8.26
N ASP A 21 2.54 20.28 7.94
CA ASP A 21 1.09 20.16 7.81
C ASP A 21 0.71 19.19 6.67
N LEU A 22 1.36 19.32 5.51
CA LEU A 22 1.13 18.42 4.37
C LEU A 22 1.55 16.97 4.68
N GLN A 23 2.67 16.77 5.37
CA GLN A 23 3.08 15.44 5.83
C GLN A 23 2.08 14.85 6.82
N GLY A 24 1.50 15.66 7.71
CA GLY A 24 0.41 15.25 8.59
C GLY A 24 -0.80 14.79 7.81
N ARG A 25 -1.23 15.57 6.82
CA ARG A 25 -2.36 15.22 5.94
C ARG A 25 -2.11 13.96 5.14
N ASN A 26 -0.89 13.75 4.63
CA ASN A 26 -0.56 12.54 3.89
C ASN A 26 -0.69 11.28 4.75
N ARG A 27 -0.21 11.32 6.01
CA ARG A 27 -0.37 10.19 6.94
C ARG A 27 -1.84 9.85 7.21
N GLU A 28 -2.69 10.87 7.32
CA GLU A 28 -4.13 10.66 7.50
C GLU A 28 -4.78 10.06 6.25
N LEU A 29 -4.40 10.54 5.06
CA LEU A 29 -4.89 9.96 3.80
C LEU A 29 -4.44 8.50 3.63
N GLU A 30 -3.18 8.18 3.94
CA GLU A 30 -2.67 6.80 3.92
C GLU A 30 -3.46 5.88 4.86
N LYS A 31 -3.83 6.38 6.05
CA LYS A 31 -4.67 5.66 7.00
C LYS A 31 -6.07 5.40 6.43
N GLN A 32 -6.70 6.43 5.87
CA GLN A 32 -8.04 6.31 5.28
C GLN A 32 -8.07 5.36 4.09
N ILE A 33 -7.04 5.40 3.23
CA ILE A 33 -6.90 4.46 2.11
C ILE A 33 -6.85 3.02 2.64
N ARG A 34 -5.99 2.74 3.62
CA ARG A 34 -5.88 1.40 4.21
C ARG A 34 -7.20 0.92 4.82
N GLU A 35 -7.88 1.79 5.55
CA GLU A 35 -9.16 1.43 6.19
C GLU A 35 -10.26 1.11 5.16
N LEU A 36 -10.27 1.80 4.03
CA LEU A 36 -11.18 1.50 2.91
C LEU A 36 -10.79 0.19 2.22
N GLU A 37 -9.51 -0.03 1.93
CA GLU A 37 -9.02 -1.29 1.35
C GLU A 37 -9.37 -2.49 2.25
N ASP A 38 -9.15 -2.38 3.57
CA ASP A 38 -9.52 -3.42 4.54
C ASP A 38 -11.04 -3.70 4.53
N THR A 39 -11.85 -2.65 4.41
CA THR A 39 -13.31 -2.76 4.32
C THR A 39 -13.74 -3.45 3.02
N ASP A 40 -13.14 -3.08 1.89
CA ASP A 40 -13.41 -3.67 0.58
C ASP A 40 -13.03 -5.16 0.56
N ILE A 41 -11.91 -5.54 1.17
CA ILE A 41 -11.52 -6.96 1.33
C ILE A 41 -12.61 -7.73 2.08
N ILE A 42 -13.12 -7.21 3.20
CA ILE A 42 -14.20 -7.85 3.96
C ILE A 42 -15.48 -7.94 3.12
N GLY A 43 -15.81 -6.89 2.37
CA GLY A 43 -16.94 -6.86 1.44
C GLY A 43 -16.86 -8.00 0.42
N MET A 44 -15.73 -8.10 -0.30
CA MET A 44 -15.50 -9.15 -1.29
C MET A 44 -15.61 -10.56 -0.71
N VAL A 45 -15.07 -10.80 0.49
CA VAL A 45 -15.16 -12.10 1.16
C VAL A 45 -16.62 -12.49 1.45
N ARG A 46 -17.41 -11.53 1.96
CA ARG A 46 -18.83 -11.75 2.28
C ARG A 46 -19.69 -11.94 1.02
N GLU A 47 -19.44 -11.18 -0.04
CA GLU A 47 -20.13 -11.31 -1.33
C GLU A 47 -19.95 -12.71 -1.94
N ASN A 48 -18.78 -13.31 -1.73
CA ASN A 48 -18.50 -14.69 -2.14
C ASN A 48 -19.04 -15.75 -1.15
N GLY A 49 -19.87 -15.35 -0.17
CA GLY A 49 -20.49 -16.25 0.80
C GLY A 49 -19.51 -16.88 1.79
N MET A 50 -18.32 -16.31 1.96
CA MET A 50 -17.30 -16.80 2.89
C MET A 50 -17.23 -15.95 4.17
N THR A 51 -16.75 -16.54 5.26
CA THR A 51 -16.32 -15.80 6.44
C THR A 51 -14.83 -15.42 6.34
N MET A 52 -14.38 -14.45 7.14
CA MET A 52 -12.97 -14.06 7.18
C MET A 52 -12.06 -15.20 7.64
N GLU A 53 -12.55 -16.10 8.50
CA GLU A 53 -11.82 -17.28 8.95
C GLU A 53 -11.64 -18.30 7.82
N GLN A 54 -12.68 -18.51 7.01
CA GLN A 54 -12.62 -19.39 5.84
C GLN A 54 -11.66 -18.82 4.79
N PHE A 55 -11.72 -17.50 4.55
CA PHE A 55 -10.78 -16.82 3.67
C PHE A 55 -9.33 -16.95 4.18
N ALA A 56 -9.09 -16.74 5.48
CA ALA A 56 -7.75 -16.87 6.07
C ALA A 56 -7.21 -18.30 5.94
N GLU A 57 -8.05 -19.31 6.12
CA GLU A 57 -7.68 -20.72 5.93
C GLU A 57 -7.35 -21.03 4.46
N LEU A 58 -8.18 -20.56 3.52
CA LEU A 58 -7.92 -20.68 2.09
C LEU A 58 -6.60 -20.00 1.71
N PHE A 59 -6.38 -18.78 2.20
CA PHE A 59 -5.17 -18.00 1.95
C PHE A 59 -3.91 -18.69 2.48
N ARG A 60 -3.96 -19.28 3.69
CA ARG A 60 -2.85 -20.09 4.22
C ARG A 60 -2.55 -21.30 3.34
N ARG A 61 -3.59 -22.01 2.85
CA ARG A 61 -3.42 -23.16 1.94
C ARG A 61 -2.78 -22.74 0.62
N MET A 62 -3.17 -21.60 0.07
CA MET A 62 -2.56 -21.05 -1.16
C MET A 62 -1.07 -20.73 -0.97
N GLN A 63 -0.67 -20.18 0.18
CA GLN A 63 0.74 -19.91 0.48
C GLN A 63 1.55 -21.19 0.74
N ALA A 64 0.92 -22.24 1.27
CA ALA A 64 1.57 -23.51 1.54
C ALA A 64 1.63 -24.45 0.33
N ALA A 65 0.86 -24.18 -0.73
CA ALA A 65 0.92 -24.96 -1.95
C ALA A 65 2.22 -24.66 -2.71
N PRO A 66 3.02 -25.68 -3.11
CA PRO A 66 4.13 -25.44 -4.01
C PRO A 66 3.58 -24.85 -5.32
N ALA A 67 4.27 -23.84 -5.86
CA ALA A 67 3.91 -23.28 -7.16
C ALA A 67 3.72 -24.43 -8.18
N PRO A 68 2.67 -24.40 -9.03
CA PRO A 68 2.53 -25.42 -10.06
C PRO A 68 3.82 -25.43 -10.86
N ALA A 69 4.50 -26.58 -10.90
CA ALA A 69 5.67 -26.76 -11.73
C ALA A 69 5.24 -26.46 -13.17
N THR A 70 5.64 -25.30 -13.69
CA THR A 70 5.61 -25.04 -15.12
C THR A 70 6.53 -26.08 -15.74
N SER A 71 5.96 -27.12 -16.35
CA SER A 71 6.71 -28.07 -17.14
C SER A 71 7.22 -27.33 -18.37
N GLU A 72 8.37 -26.68 -18.26
CA GLU A 72 9.18 -26.30 -19.42
C GLU A 72 9.73 -27.58 -20.04
N LYS A 73 8.88 -28.25 -20.81
CA LYS A 73 9.29 -29.28 -21.76
C LYS A 73 8.52 -29.01 -23.03
N GLU A 74 9.08 -28.14 -23.89
CA GLU A 74 8.88 -28.13 -25.34
C GLU A 74 9.53 -26.86 -25.95
N ALA A 75 10.86 -26.80 -25.95
CA ALA A 75 11.62 -25.90 -26.84
C ALA A 75 13.07 -26.37 -27.00
N LEU A 76 13.28 -27.65 -27.30
CA LEU A 76 14.57 -28.10 -27.84
C LEU A 76 14.33 -29.21 -28.86
N ASN A 77 13.65 -28.86 -29.94
CA ASN A 77 13.68 -29.60 -31.20
C ASN A 77 13.50 -28.59 -32.32
N HIS A 78 14.61 -28.00 -32.74
CA HIS A 78 14.75 -27.52 -34.11
C HIS A 78 16.23 -27.70 -34.47
N ASP A 79 16.54 -28.89 -35.00
CA ASP A 79 17.65 -29.07 -35.93
C ASP A 79 17.29 -28.43 -37.29
#